data_AF-A0A534U354-F1
#
_entry.id   AF-A0A534U354-F1
#
_cell.length_a   1.000
_cell.length_b   1.000
_cell.length_c   1.000
_cell.angle_alpha   90.00
_cell.angle_beta   90.00
_cell.angle_gamma   90.00
#
_symmetry.space_group_name_H-M   'P 1'
#
loop_
_entity.id
_entity.type
_entity.pdbx_description
1 polymer ?
#
loop_
_entity_poly.entity_id
_entity_poly.type
_entity_poly.pdbx_seq_one_letter_code
_entity_poly.pdbx_strand_id
1 'polypeptide(L)'
;NHSKTVDAPGLCPAFTPTGPYPANCATFNQLGFRLPFVAVSPFAKPQYVSHTVGSHTSLLAFIEKRFALPSLAARDANSNDLEDLFDFDNSPSVNATVGTAPLPMEPPAFMPGDPGCPFS
;
A
#
# COMPACT_ATOMS: atom_id res chain seq x y z
N ASN A 1 15.80 9.29 -14.39
CA ASN A 1 15.14 10.02 -15.49
C ASN A 1 13.60 9.99 -15.37
N HIS A 2 13.01 10.26 -14.18
CA HIS A 2 11.55 10.17 -13.96
C HIS A 2 11.02 11.13 -12.87
N SER A 3 11.54 12.36 -12.82
CA SER A 3 10.84 13.43 -12.12
C SER A 3 10.91 14.66 -13.01
N LYS A 4 9.95 14.77 -13.93
CA LYS A 4 9.60 16.08 -14.46
C LYS A 4 8.73 16.72 -13.39
N THR A 5 9.34 17.49 -12.50
CA THR A 5 8.63 18.45 -11.65
C THR A 5 8.07 19.51 -12.58
N VAL A 6 6.85 19.28 -13.07
CA VAL A 6 6.08 20.32 -13.75
C VAL A 6 5.53 21.24 -12.65
N ASP A 7 5.85 22.52 -12.73
CA ASP A 7 5.42 23.50 -11.74
C ASP A 7 3.88 23.55 -11.66
N ALA A 8 3.32 23.90 -10.49
CA ALA A 8 1.87 23.96 -10.27
C ALA A 8 1.10 24.78 -11.34
N PRO A 9 1.62 25.91 -11.86
CA PRO A 9 0.99 26.64 -12.96
C PRO A 9 1.05 25.91 -14.31
N GLY A 10 2.06 25.05 -14.53
CA GLY A 10 2.21 24.22 -15.72
C GLY A 10 1.35 22.95 -15.71
N LEU A 11 0.91 22.51 -14.53
CA LEU A 11 -0.06 21.43 -14.38
C LEU A 11 -1.50 21.93 -14.63
N CYS A 12 -1.78 23.18 -14.25
CA CYS A 12 -3.14 23.71 -14.20
C CYS A 12 -3.22 25.22 -14.42
N PRO A 13 -3.23 25.69 -15.68
CA PRO A 13 -3.31 27.12 -15.98
C PRO A 13 -4.66 27.76 -15.59
N ALA A 14 -5.71 26.95 -15.38
CA ALA A 14 -7.05 27.40 -15.00
C ALA A 14 -7.33 27.33 -13.48
N PHE A 15 -6.33 26.96 -12.65
CA PHE A 15 -6.52 26.85 -11.21
C PHE A 15 -6.70 28.24 -10.57
N THR A 16 -7.76 28.41 -9.81
CA THR A 16 -7.99 29.60 -8.97
C THR A 16 -8.13 29.18 -7.51
N PRO A 17 -7.45 29.83 -6.53
CA PRO A 17 -7.43 29.38 -5.14
C PRO A 17 -8.80 29.37 -4.43
N THR A 18 -9.75 30.13 -4.95
CA THR A 18 -11.08 30.33 -4.38
C THR A 18 -12.19 29.66 -5.21
N GLY A 19 -11.85 29.02 -6.32
CA GLY A 19 -12.81 28.37 -7.23
C GLY A 19 -12.83 26.84 -7.12
N PRO A 20 -13.84 26.18 -7.70
CA PRO A 20 -13.86 24.73 -7.82
C PRO A 20 -12.66 24.25 -8.64
N TYR A 21 -12.04 23.15 -8.20
CA TYR A 21 -10.88 22.60 -8.89
C TYR A 21 -11.27 22.14 -10.31
N PRO A 22 -10.55 22.54 -11.37
CA PRO A 22 -10.96 22.20 -12.73
C PRO A 22 -10.84 20.68 -12.97
N ALA A 23 -11.85 20.06 -13.58
CA ALA A 23 -11.88 18.61 -13.80
C ALA A 23 -10.76 18.13 -14.75
N ASN A 24 -10.39 18.95 -15.74
CA ASN A 24 -9.35 18.69 -16.74
C ASN A 24 -7.91 18.83 -16.20
N CYS A 25 -7.78 19.12 -14.90
CA CYS A 25 -6.56 19.52 -14.25
C CYS A 25 -5.96 18.41 -13.38
N ALA A 26 -6.79 17.45 -12.96
CA ALA A 26 -6.36 16.28 -12.22
C ALA A 26 -5.79 15.23 -13.18
N THR A 27 -4.55 15.43 -13.64
CA THR A 27 -3.89 14.52 -14.61
C THR A 27 -3.47 13.19 -13.97
N PHE A 28 -3.50 13.09 -12.63
CA PHE A 28 -3.18 11.91 -11.82
C PHE A 28 -1.87 11.15 -12.16
N ASN A 29 -0.98 11.78 -12.92
CA ASN A 29 0.26 11.24 -13.47
C ASN A 29 1.49 11.49 -12.59
N GLN A 30 1.30 12.09 -11.41
CA GLN A 30 2.37 12.33 -10.43
C GLN A 30 2.33 11.31 -9.30
N LEU A 31 3.48 10.68 -9.09
CA LEU A 31 3.78 9.80 -7.95
C LEU A 31 4.68 10.54 -6.95
N GLY A 32 4.55 10.18 -5.68
CA GLY A 32 5.39 10.71 -4.60
C GLY A 32 6.70 9.94 -4.45
N PHE A 33 7.26 10.00 -3.24
CA PHE A 33 8.40 9.18 -2.86
C PHE A 33 8.03 7.70 -2.79
N ARG A 34 9.03 6.82 -2.91
CA ARG A 34 8.82 5.37 -2.89
C ARG A 34 8.61 4.86 -1.47
N LEU A 35 7.68 3.95 -1.32
CA LEU A 35 7.38 3.25 -0.08
C LEU A 35 7.64 1.74 -0.22
N PRO A 36 8.03 1.06 0.85
CA PRO A 36 8.04 -0.39 0.87
C PRO A 36 6.59 -0.91 0.83
N PHE A 37 6.37 -1.95 0.03
CA PHE A 37 5.11 -2.67 -0.05
C PHE A 37 5.38 -4.17 0.02
N VAL A 38 4.60 -4.87 0.82
CA VAL A 38 4.70 -6.33 1.01
C VAL A 38 3.29 -6.89 0.97
N ALA A 39 3.11 -7.95 0.17
CA ALA A 39 1.87 -8.71 0.11
C ALA A 39 2.11 -10.11 0.67
N VAL A 40 1.28 -10.54 1.62
CA VAL A 40 1.34 -11.87 2.24
C VAL A 40 0.02 -12.57 1.98
N SER A 41 0.07 -13.71 1.30
CA SER A 41 -1.10 -14.49 0.91
C SER A 41 -0.70 -15.94 0.60
N PRO A 42 -1.61 -16.93 0.77
CA PRO A 42 -1.39 -18.30 0.26
C PRO A 42 -1.13 -18.37 -1.24
N PHE A 43 -1.59 -17.36 -1.99
CA PHE A 43 -1.42 -17.23 -3.44
C PHE A 43 -0.24 -16.31 -3.81
N ALA A 44 0.44 -15.69 -2.84
CA ALA A 44 1.58 -14.84 -3.15
C ALA A 44 2.74 -15.68 -3.72
N LYS A 45 3.38 -15.18 -4.77
CA LYS A 45 4.55 -15.84 -5.36
C LYS A 45 5.71 -15.83 -4.35
N PRO A 46 6.29 -17.00 -4.02
CA PRO A 46 7.37 -17.07 -3.04
C PRO A 46 8.65 -16.42 -3.60
N GLN A 47 9.37 -15.68 -2.75
CA GLN A 47 10.64 -15.03 -3.10
C GLN A 47 10.57 -14.13 -4.34
N TYR A 48 9.39 -13.57 -4.63
CA TYR A 48 9.15 -12.74 -5.79
C TYR A 48 9.17 -11.24 -5.43
N VAL A 49 9.85 -10.45 -6.25
CA VAL A 49 9.89 -8.99 -6.16
C VAL A 49 9.33 -8.43 -7.46
N SER A 50 8.14 -7.83 -7.42
CA SER A 50 7.61 -7.15 -8.60
C SER A 50 8.35 -5.83 -8.84
N HIS A 51 8.75 -5.60 -10.09
CA HIS A 51 9.33 -4.34 -10.54
C HIS A 51 8.29 -3.38 -11.13
N THR A 52 7.01 -3.76 -11.04
CA THR A 52 5.90 -2.99 -11.55
C THR A 52 5.69 -1.73 -10.70
N VAL A 53 5.41 -0.60 -11.36
CA VAL A 53 5.21 0.67 -10.67
C VAL A 53 3.80 0.71 -10.06
N GLY A 54 3.75 0.49 -8.75
CA GLY A 54 2.53 0.63 -7.94
C GLY A 54 2.45 1.97 -7.22
N SER A 55 1.24 2.33 -6.79
CA SER A 55 0.94 3.48 -5.94
C SER A 55 -0.11 3.09 -4.90
N HIS A 56 -0.50 4.00 -4.00
CA HIS A 56 -1.54 3.69 -2.99
C HIS A 56 -2.89 3.29 -3.61
N THR A 57 -3.23 3.83 -4.79
CA THR A 57 -4.46 3.47 -5.50
C THR A 57 -4.38 2.11 -6.18
N SER A 58 -3.19 1.49 -6.25
CA SER A 58 -3.05 0.12 -6.75
C SER A 58 -3.74 -0.90 -5.85
N LEU A 59 -3.86 -0.60 -4.54
CA LEU A 59 -4.67 -1.41 -3.63
C LEU A 59 -6.16 -1.32 -3.96
N LEU A 60 -6.66 -0.13 -4.32
CA LEU A 60 -8.04 0.05 -4.75
C LEU A 60 -8.30 -0.66 -6.08
N ALA A 61 -7.42 -0.49 -7.07
CA ALA A 61 -7.51 -1.19 -8.35
C ALA A 61 -7.55 -2.73 -8.17
N PHE A 62 -6.77 -3.26 -7.24
CA PHE A 62 -6.81 -4.69 -6.88
C PHE A 62 -8.18 -5.12 -6.33
N ILE A 63 -8.75 -4.34 -5.39
CA ILE A 63 -10.07 -4.61 -4.80
C ILE A 63 -11.15 -4.53 -5.89
N GLU A 64 -11.12 -3.48 -6.70
CA GLU A 64 -12.04 -3.26 -7.82
C GLU A 64 -12.05 -4.46 -8.76
N LYS A 65 -10.87 -4.92 -9.16
CA LYS A 65 -10.73 -6.09 -10.02
C LYS A 65 -11.23 -7.36 -9.35
N ARG A 66 -10.89 -7.58 -8.07
CA ARG A 66 -11.29 -8.79 -7.32
C ARG A 66 -12.80 -8.92 -7.12
N PHE A 67 -13.50 -7.79 -6.98
CA PHE A 67 -14.95 -7.74 -6.74
C PHE A 67 -15.76 -7.30 -7.97
N ALA A 68 -15.11 -7.16 -9.13
CA ALA A 68 -15.72 -6.67 -10.38
C ALA A 68 -16.47 -5.33 -10.19
N LEU A 69 -15.86 -4.41 -9.44
CA LEU A 69 -16.40 -3.08 -9.20
C LEU A 69 -15.90 -2.08 -10.25
N PRO A 70 -16.69 -1.06 -10.59
CA PRO A 70 -16.21 0.05 -11.40
C PRO A 70 -15.20 0.89 -10.61
N SER A 71 -14.24 1.48 -11.31
CA SER A 71 -13.26 2.38 -10.70
C SER A 71 -13.92 3.65 -10.19
N LEU A 72 -13.48 4.08 -9.00
CA LEU A 72 -14.09 5.22 -8.31
C LEU A 72 -13.55 6.56 -8.81
N ALA A 73 -12.33 6.58 -9.35
CA ALA A 73 -11.69 7.75 -9.90
C ALA A 73 -11.00 7.46 -11.25
N ALA A 74 -10.36 8.48 -11.82
CA ALA A 74 -9.45 8.24 -12.95
C ALA A 74 -8.06 7.76 -12.48
N ARG A 75 -7.75 7.82 -11.18
CA ARG A 75 -6.43 7.47 -10.65
C ARG A 75 -6.27 5.98 -10.36
N ASP A 76 -7.28 5.37 -9.76
CA ASP A 76 -7.38 3.92 -9.54
C ASP A 76 -7.56 3.19 -10.89
N ALA A 77 -8.39 3.72 -11.79
CA ALA A 77 -8.57 3.19 -13.15
C ALA A 77 -7.28 3.07 -13.97
N ASN A 78 -6.31 3.95 -13.73
CA ASN A 78 -4.99 3.94 -14.39
C ASN A 78 -3.88 3.33 -13.51
N SER A 79 -4.22 2.77 -12.35
CA SER A 79 -3.26 2.15 -11.44
C SER A 79 -3.02 0.70 -11.79
N ASN A 80 -1.84 0.20 -11.44
CA ASN A 80 -1.58 -1.24 -11.52
C ASN A 80 -2.42 -1.99 -10.49
N ASP A 81 -2.96 -3.14 -10.86
CA ASP A 81 -3.85 -3.99 -10.05
C ASP A 81 -3.09 -5.01 -9.19
N LEU A 82 -1.75 -5.02 -9.21
CA LEU A 82 -0.87 -5.83 -8.35
C LEU A 82 -1.03 -7.35 -8.51
N GLU A 83 -1.76 -7.82 -9.53
CA GLU A 83 -2.00 -9.26 -9.73
C GLU A 83 -0.71 -10.04 -10.00
N ASP A 84 0.32 -9.39 -10.53
CA ASP A 84 1.63 -9.98 -10.75
C ASP A 84 2.26 -10.55 -9.46
N LEU A 85 1.86 -10.05 -8.28
CA LEU A 85 2.34 -10.59 -7.01
C LEU A 85 1.73 -11.95 -6.64
N PHE A 86 0.64 -12.34 -7.30
CA PHE A 86 -0.15 -13.51 -6.97
C PHE A 86 -0.16 -14.52 -8.12
N ASP A 87 -0.18 -15.81 -7.76
CA ASP A 87 -0.52 -16.92 -8.63
C ASP A 87 -1.82 -17.52 -8.08
N PHE A 88 -2.94 -17.19 -8.74
CA PHE A 88 -4.26 -17.68 -8.34
C PHE A 88 -4.57 -19.07 -8.89
N ASP A 89 -3.82 -19.54 -9.89
CA ASP A 89 -4.00 -20.88 -10.48
C ASP A 89 -3.29 -21.94 -9.65
N ASN A 90 -2.10 -21.62 -9.14
CA ASN A 90 -1.32 -22.49 -8.26
C ASN A 90 -1.03 -21.77 -6.95
N SER A 91 -1.76 -22.10 -5.88
CA SER A 91 -1.50 -21.55 -4.54
C SER A 91 -0.19 -22.11 -3.98
N PRO A 92 0.93 -21.37 -3.99
CA PRO A 92 2.24 -21.93 -3.66
C PRO A 92 2.38 -22.23 -2.17
N SER A 93 1.54 -21.59 -1.33
CA SER A 93 1.66 -21.60 0.13
C SER A 93 0.39 -22.09 0.83
N VAL A 94 -0.50 -22.82 0.12
CA VAL A 94 -1.75 -23.35 0.71
C VAL A 94 -1.50 -24.31 1.89
N ASN A 95 -0.41 -25.09 1.82
CA ASN A 95 -0.05 -26.08 2.83
C ASN A 95 1.14 -25.63 3.69
N ALA A 96 1.43 -24.32 3.72
CA ALA A 96 2.51 -23.80 4.55
C ALA A 96 2.16 -23.92 6.03
N THR A 97 3.04 -24.53 6.81
CA THR A 97 2.90 -24.63 8.26
C THR A 97 3.11 -23.27 8.89
N VAL A 98 2.05 -22.66 9.41
CA VAL A 98 2.15 -21.41 10.18
C VAL A 98 2.59 -21.76 11.59
N GLY A 99 3.80 -21.34 11.95
CA GLY A 99 4.27 -21.45 13.34
C GLY A 99 3.45 -20.55 14.26
N THR A 100 3.11 -21.03 15.45
CA THR A 100 2.58 -20.16 16.51
C THR A 100 3.67 -19.20 16.96
N ALA A 101 3.43 -17.90 16.81
CA ALA A 101 4.29 -16.89 17.41
C ALA A 101 4.30 -17.09 18.94
N PRO A 102 5.47 -17.02 19.60
CA PRO A 102 5.51 -16.96 21.06
C PRO A 102 4.66 -15.78 21.52
N LEU A 103 3.87 -15.98 22.57
CA LEU A 103 3.20 -14.85 23.23
C LEU A 103 4.28 -13.82 23.63
N PRO A 104 3.98 -12.51 23.57
CA PRO A 104 4.87 -11.50 24.11
C PRO A 104 5.26 -11.96 25.53
N MET A 105 6.56 -12.14 25.75
CA MET A 105 7.10 -12.64 27.00
C MET A 105 6.49 -11.79 28.12
N GLU A 106 5.75 -12.43 29.02
CA GLU A 106 5.11 -11.75 30.15
C GLU A 106 6.19 -10.91 30.86
N PRO A 107 5.92 -9.63 31.21
CA PRO A 107 6.90 -8.81 31.91
C PRO A 107 7.41 -9.61 33.11
N PRO A 108 8.73 -9.61 33.39
CA PRO A 108 9.28 -10.44 34.44
C PRO A 108 8.48 -10.20 35.70
N ALA A 109 7.93 -11.28 36.26
CA ALA A 109 7.21 -11.26 37.53
C ALA A 109 8.00 -10.37 38.47
N PHE A 110 7.36 -9.27 38.89
CA PHE A 110 7.81 -8.31 39.88
C PHE A 110 8.86 -8.95 40.79
N MET A 111 10.14 -8.65 40.55
CA MET A 111 11.23 -9.12 41.39
C MET A 111 10.96 -8.53 42.78
N PRO A 112 10.70 -9.34 43.82
CA PRO A 112 10.42 -8.81 45.14
C PRO A 112 11.74 -8.30 45.71
N GLY A 113 12.04 -7.01 45.50
CA GLY A 113 13.25 -6.42 46.06
C GLY A 113 13.73 -5.09 45.49
N ASP A 114 13.15 -4.53 44.43
CA ASP A 114 13.65 -3.27 43.89
C ASP A 114 13.01 -2.07 44.62
N PRO A 115 13.73 -1.34 45.52
CA PRO A 115 13.14 -0.31 46.38
C PRO A 115 12.92 1.04 45.67
N GLY A 116 12.75 1.04 44.34
CA GLY A 116 12.96 2.22 43.51
C GLY A 116 11.77 2.77 42.71
N CYS A 117 10.60 2.13 42.68
CA CYS A 117 9.47 2.63 41.86
C CYS A 117 8.32 3.20 42.71
N PRO A 118 8.10 4.53 42.71
CA PRO A 118 7.13 5.23 43.56
C PRO A 118 5.76 5.43 42.88
N PHE A 119 5.34 4.54 41.99
CA PHE A 119 4.04 4.64 41.31
C PHE A 119 3.15 3.46 41.71
N SER A 120 2.69 3.53 42.95
CA SER A 120 1.33 3.07 43.27
C SER A 120 0.33 4.13 42.84
#